data_AF-A0A945GKE2-F1
#
_entry.id   AF-A0A945GKE2-F1
#
_cell.length_a   1.000
_cell.length_b   1.000
_cell.length_c   1.000
_cell.angle_alpha   90.00
_cell.angle_beta   90.00
_cell.angle_gamma   90.00
#
_symmetry.space_group_name_H-M   'P 1'
#
loop_
_entity.id
_entity.type
_entity.pdbx_description
1 polymer ?
#
loop_
_entity_poly.entity_id
_entity_poly.type
_entity_poly.pdbx_seq_one_letter_code
_entity_poly.pdbx_strand_id
1 'polypeptide(L)'
;MRILGFIVLIAVVVIALGQSFLIDIASLIIVLGLTLACLLSSFGGGIGTGFKAVFSNTADRDTILLGIAMFERGKSMAVMSGGIMGTFIGLIIMLKNMDDPAALGPGMALGFLTTLYSLVLGYGVFAPLGASLRQKLEESEA
;
A
#
# COMPACT_ATOMS: atom_id res chain seq x y z
N MET A 1 7.39 -3.32 17.42
CA MET A 1 8.78 -3.32 16.90
C MET A 1 8.95 -3.86 15.46
N ARG A 2 8.14 -4.82 14.99
CA ARG A 2 8.28 -5.40 13.63
C ARG A 2 7.94 -4.44 12.48
N ILE A 3 6.92 -3.59 12.64
CA ILE A 3 6.51 -2.56 11.65
C ILE A 3 7.60 -1.51 11.46
N LEU A 4 8.20 -1.05 12.56
CA LEU A 4 9.29 -0.07 12.53
C LEU A 4 10.52 -0.63 11.81
N GLY A 5 10.84 -1.92 12.02
CA GLY A 5 11.92 -2.59 11.31
C GLY A 5 11.70 -2.68 9.80
N PHE A 6 10.47 -2.93 9.35
CA PHE A 6 10.14 -2.98 7.92
C PHE A 6 10.20 -1.59 7.26
N ILE A 7 9.70 -0.56 7.95
CA ILE A 7 9.79 0.84 7.49
C ILE A 7 11.25 1.30 7.42
N VAL A 8 12.07 0.98 8.42
CA VAL A 8 13.50 1.31 8.45
C VAL A 8 14.26 0.55 7.36
N LEU A 9 13.97 -0.74 7.14
CA LEU A 9 14.58 -1.50 6.05
C LEU A 9 14.32 -0.84 4.69
N ILE A 10 13.08 -0.42 4.44
CA ILE A 10 12.71 0.25 3.19
C ILE A 10 13.37 1.63 3.08
N ALA A 11 13.37 2.42 4.15
CA ALA A 11 14.06 3.69 4.17
C ALA A 11 15.56 3.52 3.90
N VAL A 12 16.19 2.50 4.48
CA VAL A 12 17.60 2.16 4.25
C VAL A 12 17.83 1.71 2.81
N VAL A 13 16.97 0.90 2.21
CA VAL A 13 17.07 0.51 0.80
C VAL A 13 16.95 1.71 -0.13
N VAL A 14 16.00 2.61 0.13
CA VAL A 14 15.80 3.84 -0.66
C VAL A 14 17.00 4.77 -0.55
N ILE A 15 17.54 4.96 0.67
CA ILE A 15 18.73 5.78 0.91
C ILE A 15 19.98 5.13 0.31
N ALA A 16 20.15 3.81 0.44
CA ALA A 16 21.31 3.06 -0.07
C ALA A 16 21.38 3.02 -1.59
N LEU A 17 20.24 3.05 -2.28
CA LEU A 17 20.21 3.09 -3.74
C LEU A 17 20.54 4.49 -4.29
N GLY A 18 20.45 5.57 -3.49
CA GLY A 18 20.91 6.90 -3.86
C GLY A 18 20.26 7.53 -5.11
N GLN A 19 19.18 6.93 -5.62
CA GLN A 19 18.54 7.37 -6.87
C GLN A 19 17.29 8.21 -6.57
N SER A 20 17.32 9.49 -6.93
CA SER A 20 16.12 10.36 -6.99
C SER A 20 15.04 9.81 -7.93
N PHE A 21 15.43 8.90 -8.83
CA PHE A 21 14.54 8.18 -9.74
C PHE A 21 13.54 7.26 -9.04
N LEU A 22 13.86 6.77 -7.84
CA LEU A 22 12.94 5.88 -7.12
C LEU A 22 11.74 6.65 -6.58
N ILE A 23 11.92 7.88 -6.09
CA ILE A 23 10.87 8.72 -5.48
C ILE A 23 10.15 9.53 -6.57
N ASP A 24 9.36 8.84 -7.38
CA ASP A 24 8.47 9.48 -8.35
C ASP A 24 7.14 9.86 -7.69
N ILE A 25 6.87 11.17 -7.62
CA ILE A 25 5.67 11.73 -6.96
C ILE A 25 4.40 11.25 -7.66
N ALA A 26 4.42 11.09 -8.99
CA ALA A 26 3.25 10.64 -9.74
C ALA A 26 2.88 9.20 -9.36
N SER A 27 3.87 8.31 -9.28
CA SER A 27 3.70 6.92 -8.85
C SER A 27 3.15 6.81 -7.43
N LEU A 28 3.64 7.63 -6.50
CA LEU A 28 3.13 7.69 -5.12
C LEU A 28 1.67 8.14 -5.05
N ILE A 29 1.30 9.19 -5.79
CA ILE A 29 -0.07 9.70 -5.84
C ILE A 29 -1.02 8.66 -6.45
N ILE A 30 -0.59 7.95 -7.49
CA ILE A 30 -1.41 6.89 -8.12
C ILE A 30 -1.68 5.77 -7.12
N VAL A 31 -0.64 5.25 -6.45
CA VAL A 31 -0.80 4.16 -5.48
C VAL A 31 -1.64 4.60 -4.29
N LEU A 32 -1.31 5.73 -3.67
CA LEU A 32 -2.04 6.21 -2.50
C LEU A 32 -3.47 6.62 -2.85
N GLY A 33 -3.66 7.32 -3.98
CA GLY A 33 -4.97 7.77 -4.44
C GLY A 33 -5.91 6.62 -4.77
N LEU A 34 -5.45 5.63 -5.56
CA LEU A 34 -6.27 4.47 -5.91
C LEU A 34 -6.55 3.60 -4.69
N THR A 35 -5.54 3.37 -3.85
CA THR A 35 -5.72 2.58 -2.63
C THR A 35 -6.71 3.26 -1.68
N LEU A 36 -6.58 4.57 -1.46
CA LEU A 36 -7.47 5.32 -0.58
C LEU A 36 -8.88 5.43 -1.15
N ALA A 37 -9.03 5.70 -2.45
CA ALA A 37 -10.33 5.74 -3.12
C ALA A 37 -11.06 4.40 -3.06
N CYS A 38 -10.33 3.29 -3.29
CA CYS A 38 -10.90 1.95 -3.23
C CYS A 38 -11.24 1.52 -1.78
N LEU A 39 -10.42 1.95 -0.81
CA LEU A 39 -10.71 1.75 0.61
C LEU A 39 -11.98 2.52 1.02
N LEU A 40 -12.08 3.80 0.61
CA LEU A 40 -13.25 4.65 0.86
C LEU A 40 -14.51 4.08 0.19
N SER A 41 -14.41 3.55 -1.03
CA SER A 41 -15.56 2.92 -1.70
C SER A 41 -15.97 1.60 -1.05
N SER A 42 -15.02 0.83 -0.50
CA SER A 42 -15.30 -0.49 0.11
C SER A 42 -15.80 -0.41 1.55
N PHE A 43 -15.34 0.58 2.32
CA PHE A 43 -15.61 0.70 3.75
C PHE A 43 -16.35 1.99 4.14
N GLY A 44 -16.57 2.92 3.20
CA GLY A 44 -17.32 4.16 3.43
C GLY A 44 -16.82 4.92 4.66
N GLY A 45 -17.77 5.34 5.52
CA GLY A 45 -17.49 5.98 6.81
C GLY A 45 -16.93 5.05 7.89
N GLY A 46 -16.87 3.74 7.65
CA GLY A 46 -16.34 2.72 8.58
C GLY A 46 -14.81 2.68 8.68
N ILE A 47 -14.09 3.47 7.88
CA ILE A 47 -12.63 3.60 8.01
C ILE A 47 -12.23 4.18 9.36
N GLY A 48 -13.00 5.16 9.86
CA GLY A 48 -12.73 5.80 11.14
C GLY A 48 -12.80 4.80 12.30
N THR A 49 -13.77 3.88 12.28
CA THR A 49 -13.91 2.84 13.30
C THR A 49 -12.82 1.78 13.15
N GLY A 50 -12.47 1.38 11.93
CA GLY A 50 -11.37 0.43 11.69
C GLY A 50 -10.00 0.96 12.13
N PHE A 51 -9.69 2.23 11.86
CA PHE A 51 -8.45 2.85 12.35
C PHE A 51 -8.48 3.05 13.87
N LYS A 52 -9.61 3.50 14.42
CA LYS A 52 -9.78 3.64 15.87
C LYS A 52 -9.63 2.29 16.58
N ALA A 53 -10.02 1.17 15.96
CA ALA A 53 -9.82 -0.17 16.51
C ALA A 53 -8.34 -0.54 16.68
N VAL A 54 -7.46 -0.07 15.79
CA VAL A 54 -6.01 -0.30 15.90
C VAL A 54 -5.46 0.38 17.15
N PHE A 55 -5.83 1.65 17.34
CA PHE A 55 -5.28 2.50 18.39
C PHE A 55 -6.04 2.43 19.72
N SER A 56 -7.28 1.93 19.74
CA SER A 56 -8.06 1.76 20.96
C SER A 56 -7.74 0.42 21.64
N ASN A 57 -7.74 0.42 22.97
CA ASN A 57 -7.52 -0.78 23.80
C ASN A 57 -8.84 -1.41 24.31
N THR A 58 -9.98 -0.76 24.06
CA THR A 58 -11.34 -1.19 24.44
C THR A 58 -12.24 -1.25 23.20
N ALA A 59 -11.73 -1.77 22.10
CA ALA A 59 -12.53 -1.98 20.90
C ALA A 59 -13.38 -3.25 21.08
N ASP A 60 -14.68 -3.13 20.81
CA ASP A 60 -15.60 -4.26 20.81
C ASP A 60 -15.21 -5.30 19.73
N ARG A 61 -15.56 -6.58 19.92
CA ARG A 61 -15.21 -7.69 19.00
C ARG A 61 -15.58 -7.37 17.56
N ASP A 62 -16.78 -6.83 17.33
CA ASP A 62 -17.25 -6.49 15.98
C ASP A 62 -16.40 -5.38 15.35
N THR A 63 -15.88 -4.46 16.17
CA THR A 63 -15.01 -3.37 15.71
C THR A 63 -13.62 -3.88 15.37
N ILE A 64 -13.09 -4.85 16.13
CA ILE A 64 -11.81 -5.50 15.85
C ILE A 64 -11.92 -6.32 14.55
N LEU A 65 -12.99 -7.09 14.37
CA LEU A 65 -13.23 -7.87 13.15
C LEU A 65 -13.40 -6.98 11.92
N LEU A 66 -14.14 -5.88 12.05
CA LEU A 66 -14.26 -4.87 10.99
C LEU A 66 -12.90 -4.26 10.64
N GLY A 67 -12.07 -3.97 11.66
CA GLY A 67 -10.70 -3.53 11.47
C GLY A 67 -9.85 -4.56 10.72
N ILE A 68 -9.85 -5.83 11.12
CA ILE A 68 -9.11 -6.91 10.45
C ILE A 68 -9.54 -7.01 8.99
N ALA A 69 -10.85 -7.03 8.73
CA ALA A 69 -11.39 -7.07 7.37
C ALA A 69 -10.96 -5.85 6.54
N MET A 70 -10.90 -4.66 7.15
CA MET A 70 -10.42 -3.44 6.52
C MET A 70 -8.95 -3.52 6.11
N PHE A 71 -8.05 -3.95 7.00
CA PHE A 71 -6.63 -4.04 6.67
C PHE A 71 -6.32 -5.18 5.69
N GLU A 72 -7.02 -6.32 5.78
CA GLU A 72 -6.85 -7.44 4.83
C GLU A 72 -7.34 -7.08 3.42
N ARG A 73 -8.52 -6.46 3.31
CA ARG A 73 -9.01 -5.96 2.03
C ARG A 73 -8.13 -4.82 1.53
N GLY A 74 -7.74 -3.89 2.39
CA GLY A 74 -6.82 -2.80 2.07
C GLY A 74 -5.50 -3.30 1.49
N LYS A 75 -4.91 -4.36 2.05
CA LYS A 75 -3.73 -5.03 1.50
C LYS A 75 -3.98 -5.53 0.07
N SER A 76 -5.04 -6.30 -0.13
CA SER A 76 -5.35 -6.89 -1.44
C SER A 76 -5.58 -5.79 -2.50
N MET A 77 -6.33 -4.74 -2.13
CA MET A 77 -6.62 -3.62 -3.01
C MET A 77 -5.39 -2.77 -3.30
N ALA A 78 -4.53 -2.49 -2.31
CA ALA A 78 -3.31 -1.71 -2.52
C ALA A 78 -2.34 -2.36 -3.50
N VAL A 79 -2.19 -3.68 -3.39
CA VAL A 79 -1.32 -4.48 -4.26
C VAL A 79 -1.91 -4.60 -5.66
N MET A 80 -3.22 -4.88 -5.75
CA MET A 80 -3.87 -5.11 -7.04
C MET A 80 -4.10 -3.80 -7.82
N SER A 81 -4.61 -2.76 -7.17
CA SER A 81 -4.93 -1.49 -7.84
C SER A 81 -3.66 -0.72 -8.21
N GLY A 82 -2.75 -0.45 -7.29
CA GLY A 82 -1.57 0.35 -7.63
C GLY A 82 -0.56 -0.41 -8.50
N GLY A 83 -0.32 -1.70 -8.25
CA GLY A 83 0.71 -2.46 -8.96
C GLY A 83 0.35 -2.76 -10.41
N ILE A 84 -0.86 -3.28 -10.64
CA ILE A 84 -1.30 -3.64 -11.99
C ILE A 84 -1.63 -2.37 -12.79
N MET A 85 -2.26 -1.36 -12.18
CA MET A 85 -2.56 -0.10 -12.87
C MET A 85 -1.28 0.64 -13.25
N GLY A 86 -0.29 0.70 -12.37
CA GLY A 86 1.01 1.29 -12.67
C GLY A 86 1.72 0.61 -13.82
N THR A 87 1.67 -0.73 -13.85
CA THR A 87 2.23 -1.52 -14.96
C THR A 87 1.54 -1.16 -16.28
N PHE A 88 0.21 -1.08 -16.32
CA PHE A 88 -0.51 -0.67 -17.53
C PHE A 88 -0.22 0.76 -17.96
N ILE A 89 -0.17 1.72 -17.02
CA ILE A 89 0.15 3.12 -17.32
C ILE A 89 1.58 3.21 -17.90
N GLY A 90 2.54 2.50 -17.30
CA GLY A 90 3.91 2.43 -17.80
C GLY A 90 3.99 1.89 -19.23
N LEU A 91 3.27 0.79 -19.51
CA LEU A 91 3.18 0.21 -20.85
C LEU A 91 2.54 1.18 -21.87
N ILE A 92 1.48 1.92 -21.49
CA ILE A 92 0.84 2.91 -22.37
C ILE A 92 1.83 4.02 -22.72
N ILE A 93 2.61 4.52 -21.75
CA ILE A 93 3.61 5.57 -21.98
C ILE A 93 4.75 5.06 -22.87
N MET A 94 5.15 3.80 -22.71
CA MET A 94 6.16 3.17 -23.56
C MET A 94 5.65 3.03 -25.00
N LEU A 95 4.41 2.56 -25.20
CA LEU A 95 3.81 2.45 -26.54
C LEU A 95 3.65 3.81 -27.22
N LYS A 96 3.38 4.87 -26.45
CA LYS A 96 3.24 6.23 -26.98
C LYS A 96 4.56 6.83 -27.51
N ASN A 97 5.71 6.41 -26.95
CA ASN A 97 7.03 6.96 -27.28
C ASN A 97 7.91 5.93 -28.01
N MET A 98 7.30 5.00 -28.74
CA MET A 98 8.03 3.90 -29.38
C MET A 98 8.99 4.36 -30.49
N ASP A 99 8.81 5.59 -31.00
CA ASP A 99 9.65 6.18 -32.03
C ASP A 99 11.05 6.61 -31.52
N ASP A 100 11.23 6.78 -30.20
CA ASP A 100 12.53 7.10 -29.59
C ASP A 100 12.84 6.15 -28.41
N PRO A 101 13.79 5.20 -28.58
CA PRO A 101 14.17 4.26 -27.51
C PRO A 101 14.70 4.97 -26.25
N ALA A 102 15.27 6.17 -26.37
CA ALA A 102 15.76 6.94 -25.22
C ALA A 102 14.59 7.44 -24.34
N ALA A 103 13.41 7.63 -24.92
CA ALA A 103 12.21 8.09 -24.23
C ALA A 103 11.40 6.95 -23.55
N LEU A 104 11.81 5.69 -23.71
CA LEU A 104 11.13 4.53 -23.09
C LEU A 104 11.44 4.36 -21.60
N GLY A 105 12.65 4.76 -21.16
CA GLY A 105 13.12 4.58 -19.78
C GLY A 105 12.18 5.12 -18.69
N PRO A 106 11.65 6.36 -18.83
CA PRO A 106 10.72 6.93 -17.85
C PRO A 106 9.41 6.14 -17.71
N GLY A 107 8.82 5.67 -18.81
CA GLY A 107 7.57 4.90 -18.79
C GLY A 107 7.73 3.53 -18.13
N MET A 108 8.84 2.86 -18.43
CA MET A 108 9.17 1.56 -17.83
C MET A 108 9.39 1.67 -16.31
N ALA A 109 10.09 2.71 -15.88
CA ALA A 109 10.37 2.92 -14.46
C ALA A 109 9.12 3.25 -13.66
N LEU A 110 8.23 4.10 -14.19
CA LEU A 110 6.95 4.38 -13.53
C LEU A 110 6.18 3.08 -13.25
N GLY A 111 6.11 2.14 -14.20
CA GLY A 111 5.44 0.86 -13.99
C GLY A 111 6.04 0.01 -12.87
N PHE A 112 7.37 -0.12 -12.83
CA PHE A 112 8.04 -0.90 -11.79
C PHE A 112 8.02 -0.23 -10.42
N LEU A 113 8.18 1.09 -10.35
CA LEU A 113 8.12 1.85 -9.10
C LEU A 113 6.74 1.78 -8.47
N THR A 114 5.69 1.91 -9.28
CA THR A 114 4.31 1.81 -8.78
C THR A 114 4.05 0.43 -8.18
N THR A 115 4.56 -0.64 -8.80
CA THR A 115 4.48 -2.01 -8.27
C THR A 115 5.25 -2.18 -6.96
N LEU A 116 6.48 -1.66 -6.90
CA LEU A 116 7.30 -1.69 -5.69
C LEU A 116 6.57 -0.99 -4.53
N TYR A 117 6.02 0.20 -4.77
CA TYR A 117 5.29 0.98 -3.77
C TYR A 117 4.00 0.32 -3.31
N SER A 118 3.26 -0.30 -4.22
CA SER A 118 2.09 -1.10 -3.88
C SER A 118 2.40 -2.28 -2.97
N LEU A 119 3.48 -3.02 -3.25
CA LEU A 119 3.91 -4.16 -2.43
C LEU A 119 4.37 -3.69 -1.06
N VAL A 120 5.15 -2.61 -1.00
CA VAL A 120 5.58 -1.98 0.26
C VAL A 120 4.38 -1.57 1.10
N LEU A 121 3.39 -0.93 0.49
CA LEU A 121 2.23 -0.42 1.20
C LEU A 121 1.30 -1.57 1.66
N GLY A 122 1.08 -2.59 0.83
CA GLY A 122 0.33 -3.78 1.16
C GLY A 122 0.97 -4.62 2.26
N TYR A 123 2.18 -5.11 2.02
CA TYR A 123 2.86 -6.05 2.92
C TYR A 123 3.57 -5.36 4.08
N GLY A 124 4.02 -4.12 3.90
CA GLY A 124 4.73 -3.37 4.93
C GLY A 124 3.84 -2.61 5.91
N VAL A 125 2.65 -2.18 5.46
CA VAL A 125 1.74 -1.39 6.30
C VAL A 125 0.48 -2.16 6.62
N PHE A 126 -0.29 -2.59 5.61
CA PHE A 126 -1.58 -3.24 5.86
C PHE A 126 -1.47 -4.61 6.53
N ALA A 127 -0.56 -5.47 6.08
CA ALA A 127 -0.39 -6.81 6.64
C ALA A 127 -0.08 -6.82 8.17
N PRO A 128 0.90 -6.05 8.68
CA PRO A 128 1.19 -6.09 10.11
C PRO A 128 0.13 -5.37 10.97
N LEU A 129 -0.59 -4.39 10.43
CA LEU A 129 -1.73 -3.77 11.12
C LEU A 129 -2.88 -4.76 11.29
N GLY A 130 -3.21 -5.53 10.25
CA GLY A 130 -4.19 -6.62 10.32
C GLY A 130 -3.77 -7.72 11.31
N ALA A 131 -2.49 -8.12 11.30
CA ALA A 131 -1.96 -9.11 12.24
C ALA A 131 -2.04 -8.64 13.70
N SER A 132 -1.79 -7.36 13.96
CA SER A 132 -1.86 -6.79 15.31
C SER A 132 -3.29 -6.81 15.86
N LEU A 133 -4.30 -6.56 15.01
CA LEU A 133 -5.70 -6.68 15.41
C LEU A 133 -6.13 -8.14 15.65
N ARG A 134 -5.62 -9.09 14.86
CA ARG A 134 -5.87 -10.53 15.09
C ARG A 134 -5.33 -10.97 16.45
N GLN A 135 -4.12 -10.56 16.80
CA GLN A 135 -3.55 -10.87 18.11
C GLN A 135 -4.40 -10.32 19.26
N LYS A 136 -4.89 -9.08 19.14
CA LYS A 136 -5.84 -8.49 20.11
C LYS A 136 -7.15 -9.27 20.22
N LEU A 137 -7.66 -9.80 19.11
CA LEU A 137 -8.87 -10.62 19.10
C LEU A 137 -8.64 -11.92 19.88
N GLU A 138 -7.53 -12.62 19.62
CA GLU A 138 -7.15 -13.86 20.31
C GLU A 138 -6.95 -13.63 21.82
N GLU A 139 -6.32 -12.52 22.21
CA GLU A 139 -6.16 -12.14 23.63
C GLU A 139 -7.50 -11.83 24.33
N SER A 140 -8.52 -11.38 23.60
CA SER A 140 -9.87 -11.16 24.17
C SER A 140 -10.68 -12.44 24.36
N GLU A 141 -10.25 -13.53 23.72
CA GLU A 141 -10.87 -14.86 23.76
C GLU A 141 -10.26 -15.79 24.80
N ALA A 142 -9.09 -15.43 25.36
CA ALA A 142 -8.37 -16.16 26.40
C ALA A 142 -8.74 -15.68 27.82
#